data_AF-X1T5B7-F1
#
_entry.id   AF-X1T5B7-F1
#
_cell.length_a   1.000
_cell.length_b   1.000
_cell.length_c   1.000
_cell.angle_alpha   90.00
_cell.angle_beta   90.00
_cell.angle_gamma   90.00
#
_symmetry.space_group_name_H-M   'P 1'
#
loop_
_entity.id
_entity.type
_entity.pdbx_description
1 polymer ?
#
loop_
_entity_poly.entity_id
_entity_poly.type
_entity_poly.pdbx_seq_one_letter_code
_entity_poly.pdbx_strand_id
1 'polypeptide(L)'
;HNLAYEVPNAMLMIQGGLVQNMGKQEIAENIAKAGIHPEYVPAYYDAVMTKPASEDVIAFELRRDPSLSNLSNELLRIGVHDNYHDLYKELAYQIPPVADIITMAVREAFTPSIAARFGQYQDLPPDFVEWAGKKGLSKEWAERYWAAHWSLPSPQQGFEMLHRGVIGMD
;
A
#
# COMPACT_ATOMS: atom_id res chain seq x y z
N HIS A 1 -11.04 47.94 -25.19
CA HIS A 1 -11.51 47.02 -26.24
C HIS A 1 -11.74 45.57 -25.79
N ASN A 2 -11.74 45.26 -24.48
CA ASN A 2 -11.84 43.85 -24.00
C ASN A 2 -13.15 43.51 -23.29
N LEU A 3 -14.18 44.36 -23.36
CA LEU A 3 -15.45 44.14 -22.64
C LEU A 3 -16.41 43.17 -23.35
N ALA A 4 -16.02 42.61 -24.50
CA ALA A 4 -16.86 41.75 -25.35
C ALA A 4 -16.35 40.29 -25.45
N TYR A 5 -15.34 39.92 -24.66
CA TYR A 5 -14.76 38.58 -24.69
C TYR A 5 -14.95 37.88 -23.34
N GLU A 6 -15.28 36.60 -23.40
CA GLU A 6 -15.32 35.75 -22.20
C GLU A 6 -13.90 35.36 -21.79
N VAL A 7 -13.63 35.42 -20.49
CA VAL A 7 -12.37 34.94 -19.90
C VAL A 7 -12.59 33.47 -19.50
N PRO A 8 -11.69 32.53 -19.90
CA PRO A 8 -11.74 31.17 -19.40
C PRO A 8 -11.80 31.10 -17.87
N ASN A 9 -12.52 30.13 -17.32
CA ASN A 9 -12.56 29.96 -15.87
C ASN A 9 -11.16 29.69 -15.30
N ALA A 10 -10.98 29.95 -14.01
CA ALA A 10 -9.69 29.83 -13.34
C ALA A 10 -9.08 28.41 -13.40
N MET A 11 -9.90 27.35 -13.46
CA MET A 11 -9.40 25.99 -13.62
C MET A 11 -8.81 25.76 -15.03
N LEU A 12 -9.46 26.27 -16.07
CA LEU A 12 -8.94 26.23 -17.44
C LEU A 12 -7.66 27.07 -17.60
N MET A 13 -7.55 28.19 -16.87
CA MET A 13 -6.31 28.98 -16.83
C MET A 13 -5.14 28.18 -16.25
N ILE A 14 -5.38 27.38 -15.20
CA ILE A 14 -4.39 26.46 -14.65
C ILE A 14 -3.99 25.41 -15.69
N GLN A 15 -4.97 24.68 -16.24
CA GLN A 15 -4.71 23.59 -17.17
C GLN A 15 -3.99 24.07 -18.44
N GLY A 16 -4.45 25.19 -19.02
CA GLY A 16 -3.83 25.80 -20.19
C GLY A 16 -2.40 26.26 -19.92
N GLY A 17 -2.13 26.83 -18.74
CA GLY A 17 -0.78 27.23 -18.35
C GLY A 17 0.16 26.06 -18.13
N LEU A 18 -0.32 24.98 -17.51
CA LEU A 18 0.46 23.74 -17.34
C LEU A 18 0.83 23.11 -18.69
N VAL A 19 -0.12 22.99 -19.62
CA VAL A 19 0.12 22.46 -20.98
C VAL A 19 1.14 23.30 -21.75
N GLN A 20 1.14 24.62 -21.53
CA GLN A 20 2.08 25.55 -22.14
C GLN A 20 3.41 25.69 -21.40
N ASN A 21 3.63 24.91 -20.33
CA ASN A 21 4.83 24.99 -19.49
C ASN A 21 5.09 26.40 -18.92
N MET A 22 4.01 27.13 -18.59
CA MET A 22 4.09 28.44 -17.94
C MET A 22 4.63 28.32 -16.52
N GLY A 23 5.31 29.37 -16.06
CA GLY A 23 5.76 29.44 -14.66
C GLY A 23 4.59 29.55 -13.68
N LYS A 24 4.75 29.03 -12.46
CA LYS A 24 3.71 29.08 -11.41
C LYS A 24 3.18 30.49 -11.15
N GLN A 25 4.04 31.51 -11.19
CA GLN A 25 3.66 32.90 -11.01
C GLN A 25 2.74 33.40 -12.13
N GLU A 26 3.06 33.08 -13.38
CA GLU A 26 2.24 33.46 -14.54
C GLU A 26 0.86 32.78 -14.49
N ILE A 27 0.83 31.50 -14.10
CA ILE A 27 -0.43 30.78 -13.86
C ILE A 27 -1.25 31.47 -12.76
N ALA A 28 -0.61 31.86 -11.65
CA ALA A 28 -1.27 32.57 -10.55
C ALA A 28 -1.88 33.92 -11.00
N GLU A 29 -1.18 34.68 -11.83
CA GLU A 29 -1.69 35.93 -12.41
C GLU A 29 -2.90 35.68 -13.33
N ASN A 30 -2.88 34.61 -14.11
CA ASN A 30 -3.99 34.26 -15.00
C ASN A 30 -5.22 33.76 -14.23
N ILE A 31 -5.03 33.03 -13.13
CA ILE A 31 -6.11 32.69 -12.18
C ILE A 31 -6.75 33.95 -11.60
N ALA A 32 -5.94 34.95 -11.21
CA ALA A 32 -6.46 36.21 -10.67
C ALA A 32 -7.28 37.00 -11.71
N LYS A 33 -6.80 37.05 -12.96
CA LYS A 33 -7.54 37.64 -14.09
C LYS A 33 -8.87 36.93 -14.37
N ALA A 34 -8.97 35.63 -14.04
CA ALA A 34 -10.17 34.83 -14.15
C ALA A 34 -11.14 34.97 -12.97
N GLY A 35 -10.93 35.94 -12.08
CA GLY A 35 -11.89 36.35 -11.05
C GLY A 35 -11.66 35.77 -9.66
N ILE A 36 -10.58 35.01 -9.44
CA ILE A 36 -10.18 34.60 -8.09
C ILE A 36 -9.41 35.74 -7.43
N HIS A 37 -9.81 36.13 -6.22
CA HIS A 37 -9.09 37.17 -5.48
C HIS A 37 -7.62 36.76 -5.27
N PRO A 38 -6.62 37.65 -5.48
CA PRO A 38 -5.20 37.32 -5.36
C PRO A 38 -4.80 36.58 -4.08
N GLU A 39 -5.43 36.92 -2.95
CA GLU A 39 -5.21 36.26 -1.66
C GLU A 39 -5.59 34.76 -1.65
N TYR A 40 -6.60 34.37 -2.43
CA TYR A 40 -7.07 32.98 -2.52
C TYR A 40 -6.41 32.19 -3.63
N VAL A 41 -5.59 32.82 -4.49
CA VAL A 41 -4.93 32.15 -5.62
C VAL A 41 -4.09 30.95 -5.18
N PRO A 42 -3.25 31.01 -4.12
CA PRO A 42 -2.47 29.86 -3.69
C PRO A 42 -3.36 28.67 -3.27
N ALA A 43 -4.37 28.94 -2.44
CA ALA A 43 -5.30 27.91 -1.98
C ALA A 43 -6.12 27.31 -3.13
N TYR A 44 -6.58 28.14 -4.06
CA TYR A 44 -7.30 27.69 -5.26
C TYR A 44 -6.41 26.81 -6.15
N TYR A 45 -5.16 27.23 -6.38
CA TYR A 45 -4.19 26.45 -7.14
C TYR A 45 -4.00 25.06 -6.53
N ASP A 46 -3.66 24.99 -5.24
CA ASP A 46 -3.45 23.72 -4.54
C ASP A 46 -4.71 22.84 -4.51
N ALA A 47 -5.90 23.45 -4.41
CA ALA A 47 -7.19 22.75 -4.48
C ALA A 47 -7.51 22.16 -5.87
N VAL A 48 -7.00 22.76 -6.95
CA VAL A 48 -7.18 22.24 -8.32
C VAL A 48 -6.12 21.22 -8.71
N MET A 49 -4.89 21.35 -8.19
CA MET A 49 -3.81 20.42 -8.52
C MET A 49 -4.18 18.98 -8.15
N THR A 50 -3.76 18.02 -8.98
CA THR A 50 -3.97 16.59 -8.72
C THR A 50 -3.37 16.20 -7.37
N LYS A 51 -4.16 15.50 -6.56
CA LYS A 51 -3.69 14.84 -5.34
C LYS A 51 -3.27 13.41 -5.67
N PRO A 52 -2.34 12.81 -4.89
CA PRO A 52 -2.02 11.40 -5.02
C PRO A 52 -3.27 10.53 -4.89
N ALA A 53 -3.29 9.37 -5.56
CA ALA A 53 -4.35 8.40 -5.36
C ALA A 53 -4.31 7.85 -3.92
N SER A 54 -5.47 7.49 -3.36
CA SER A 54 -5.53 6.95 -2.00
C SER A 54 -4.65 5.71 -1.82
N GLU A 55 -4.53 4.87 -2.86
CA GLU A 55 -3.66 3.69 -2.87
C GLU A 55 -2.16 4.05 -2.76
N ASP A 56 -1.73 5.14 -3.41
CA ASP A 56 -0.34 5.63 -3.31
C ASP A 56 -0.05 6.17 -1.91
N VAL A 57 -1.00 6.89 -1.32
CA VAL A 57 -0.91 7.38 0.07
C VAL A 57 -0.78 6.20 1.03
N ILE A 58 -1.64 5.19 0.90
CA ILE A 58 -1.59 3.99 1.75
C ILE A 58 -0.24 3.28 1.59
N ALA A 59 0.22 3.06 0.36
CA ALA A 59 1.49 2.40 0.11
C ALA A 59 2.68 3.20 0.64
N PHE A 60 2.64 4.54 0.56
CA PHE A 60 3.65 5.41 1.13
C PHE A 60 3.67 5.34 2.66
N GLU A 61 2.51 5.40 3.30
CA GLU A 61 2.37 5.32 4.76
C GLU A 61 2.83 3.95 5.28
N LEU A 62 2.41 2.84 4.67
CA LEU A 62 2.87 1.49 5.04
C LEU A 62 4.41 1.36 5.04
N ARG A 63 5.08 1.94 4.04
CA ARG A 63 6.56 1.89 3.94
C ARG A 63 7.27 2.67 5.04
N ARG A 64 6.60 3.66 5.64
CA ARG A 64 7.13 4.50 6.72
C ARG A 64 6.77 3.97 8.09
N ASP A 65 5.49 3.65 8.28
CA ASP A 65 4.89 3.18 9.53
C ASP A 65 3.77 2.16 9.23
N PRO A 66 4.04 0.85 9.38
CA PRO A 66 3.04 -0.21 9.19
C PRO A 66 1.82 -0.12 10.12
N SER A 67 1.86 0.68 11.20
CA SER A 67 0.69 0.90 12.07
C SER A 67 -0.33 1.87 11.48
N LEU A 68 0.03 2.54 10.37
CA LEU A 68 -0.82 3.50 9.67
C LEU A 68 -1.34 4.58 10.63
N SER A 69 -0.46 5.13 11.48
CA SER A 69 -0.83 6.10 12.50
C SER A 69 -1.24 7.46 11.92
N ASN A 70 -0.66 7.84 10.76
CA ASN A 70 -0.94 9.12 10.09
C ASN A 70 -1.88 8.99 8.88
N LEU A 71 -2.35 7.78 8.54
CA LEU A 71 -3.12 7.54 7.33
C LEU A 71 -4.40 8.40 7.24
N SER A 72 -5.17 8.52 8.33
CA SER A 72 -6.40 9.32 8.37
C SER A 72 -6.16 10.78 8.00
N ASN A 73 -5.06 11.38 8.48
CA ASN A 73 -4.70 12.76 8.14
C ASN A 73 -4.37 12.90 6.66
N GLU A 74 -3.60 11.97 6.09
CA GLU A 74 -3.22 12.03 4.67
C GLU A 74 -4.41 11.76 3.75
N LEU A 75 -5.32 10.85 4.11
CA LEU A 75 -6.58 10.62 3.41
C LEU A 75 -7.45 11.89 3.40
N LEU A 76 -7.60 12.56 4.55
CA LEU A 76 -8.34 13.83 4.64
C LEU A 76 -7.71 14.90 3.74
N ARG A 77 -6.37 15.01 3.71
CA ARG A 77 -5.65 15.99 2.88
C ARG A 77 -5.90 15.82 1.39
N ILE A 78 -6.17 14.60 0.92
CA ILE A 78 -6.51 14.34 -0.47
C ILE A 78 -8.01 14.37 -0.76
N GLY A 79 -8.84 14.70 0.25
CA GLY A 79 -10.29 14.87 0.10
C GLY A 79 -11.12 13.62 0.37
N VAL A 80 -10.54 12.57 0.97
CA VAL A 80 -11.31 11.41 1.43
C VAL A 80 -12.05 11.75 2.71
N HIS A 81 -13.38 11.60 2.66
CA HIS A 81 -14.26 11.85 3.80
C HIS A 81 -13.94 10.92 4.99
N ASP A 82 -13.98 11.47 6.21
CA ASP A 82 -13.59 10.80 7.47
C ASP A 82 -14.28 9.44 7.71
N ASN A 83 -15.57 9.34 7.39
CA ASN A 83 -16.35 8.08 7.41
C ASN A 83 -15.72 6.90 6.65
N TYR A 84 -14.76 7.12 5.75
CA TYR A 84 -14.08 6.07 4.98
C TYR A 84 -12.65 5.80 5.45
N HIS A 85 -12.13 6.51 6.45
CA HIS A 85 -10.73 6.33 6.88
C HIS A 85 -10.49 4.93 7.44
N ASP A 86 -11.39 4.44 8.30
CA ASP A 86 -11.29 3.08 8.85
C ASP A 86 -11.37 2.01 7.76
N LEU A 87 -12.25 2.21 6.76
CA LEU A 87 -12.35 1.33 5.59
C LEU A 87 -11.00 1.25 4.85
N TYR A 88 -10.37 2.39 4.55
CA TYR A 88 -9.08 2.39 3.87
C TYR A 88 -7.96 1.79 4.73
N LYS A 89 -8.01 2.00 6.05
CA LYS A 89 -7.05 1.40 6.98
C LYS A 89 -7.18 -0.12 7.03
N GLU A 90 -8.40 -0.65 7.02
CA GLU A 90 -8.65 -2.09 6.96
C GLU A 90 -8.16 -2.68 5.62
N LEU A 91 -8.48 -2.05 4.49
CA LEU A 91 -8.04 -2.49 3.16
C LEU A 91 -6.53 -2.41 2.94
N ALA A 92 -5.82 -1.56 3.69
CA ALA A 92 -4.37 -1.46 3.60
C ALA A 92 -3.65 -2.74 4.08
N TYR A 93 -4.26 -3.51 4.98
CA TYR A 93 -3.70 -4.76 5.46
C TYR A 93 -4.03 -5.90 4.49
N GLN A 94 -2.98 -6.43 3.87
CA GLN A 94 -3.11 -7.46 2.85
C GLN A 94 -3.44 -8.80 3.47
N ILE A 95 -4.42 -9.47 2.87
CA ILE A 95 -4.66 -10.90 3.06
C ILE A 95 -3.92 -11.63 1.93
N PRO A 96 -3.14 -12.68 2.23
CA PRO A 96 -2.48 -13.50 1.22
C PRO A 96 -3.45 -14.00 0.12
N PRO A 97 -2.99 -14.15 -1.12
CA PRO A 97 -3.77 -14.80 -2.17
C PRO A 97 -4.22 -16.20 -1.76
N VAL A 98 -5.39 -16.64 -2.25
CA VAL A 98 -5.97 -17.95 -1.89
C VAL A 98 -5.01 -19.12 -2.12
N ALA A 99 -4.20 -19.09 -3.19
CA ALA A 99 -3.20 -20.13 -3.46
C ALA A 99 -2.12 -20.23 -2.36
N ASP A 100 -1.70 -19.10 -1.80
CA ASP A 100 -0.74 -19.05 -0.71
C ASP A 100 -1.37 -19.54 0.58
N ILE A 101 -2.63 -19.17 0.84
CA ILE A 101 -3.41 -19.69 1.98
C ILE A 101 -3.54 -21.21 1.90
N ILE A 102 -3.83 -21.77 0.72
CA ILE A 102 -3.87 -23.23 0.51
C ILE A 102 -2.50 -23.85 0.79
N THR A 103 -1.42 -23.22 0.32
CA THR A 103 -0.05 -23.69 0.57
C THR A 103 0.27 -23.70 2.06
N MET A 104 -0.10 -22.64 2.79
CA MET A 104 0.04 -22.54 4.24
C MET A 104 -0.77 -23.64 4.96
N ALA A 105 -1.98 -23.94 4.50
CA ALA A 105 -2.81 -25.00 5.05
C ALA A 105 -2.21 -26.39 4.85
N VAL A 106 -1.78 -26.72 3.63
CA VAL A 106 -1.15 -28.01 3.31
C VAL A 106 0.17 -28.20 4.07
N ARG A 107 0.90 -27.11 4.33
CA ARG A 107 2.17 -27.13 5.07
C ARG A 107 2.00 -26.93 6.58
N GLU A 108 0.80 -27.10 7.11
CA GLU A 108 0.53 -27.07 8.56
C GLU A 108 0.89 -25.74 9.26
N ALA A 109 1.01 -24.64 8.50
CA ALA A 109 1.28 -23.31 9.04
C ALA A 109 0.09 -22.73 9.84
N PHE A 110 -1.09 -23.36 9.77
CA PHE A 110 -2.24 -23.02 10.63
C PHE A 110 -2.37 -23.91 11.86
N THR A 111 -1.46 -24.89 12.06
CA THR A 111 -1.51 -25.86 13.16
C THR A 111 -0.32 -25.65 14.10
N PRO A 112 -0.43 -24.79 15.15
CA PRO A 112 0.72 -24.39 15.97
C PRO A 112 1.50 -25.54 16.60
N SER A 113 0.81 -26.60 17.03
CA SER A 113 1.44 -27.79 17.62
C SER A 113 2.31 -28.56 16.61
N ILE A 114 1.87 -28.67 15.36
CA ILE A 114 2.63 -29.33 14.28
C ILE A 114 3.80 -28.43 13.85
N ALA A 115 3.52 -27.16 13.58
CA ALA A 115 4.55 -26.21 13.20
C ALA A 115 5.65 -26.06 14.26
N ALA A 116 5.31 -26.10 15.55
CA ALA A 116 6.29 -26.12 16.64
C ALA A 116 7.09 -27.42 16.68
N ARG A 117 6.44 -28.59 16.51
CA ARG A 117 7.11 -29.91 16.48
C ARG A 117 8.17 -29.99 15.39
N PHE A 118 7.89 -29.39 14.23
CA PHE A 118 8.80 -29.37 13.09
C PHE A 118 9.66 -28.10 12.98
N GLY A 119 9.61 -27.22 13.99
CA GLY A 119 10.42 -26.00 14.01
C GLY A 119 10.16 -25.03 12.86
N GLN A 120 8.97 -25.06 12.24
CA GLN A 120 8.69 -24.32 11.01
C GLN A 120 8.79 -22.79 11.18
N TYR A 121 8.58 -22.28 12.40
CA TYR A 121 8.72 -20.86 12.73
C TYR A 121 10.14 -20.47 13.18
N GLN A 122 11.07 -21.42 13.30
CA GLN A 122 12.44 -21.15 13.72
C GLN A 122 13.19 -20.31 12.68
N ASP A 123 14.19 -19.56 13.14
CA ASP A 123 15.06 -18.70 12.33
C ASP A 123 14.34 -17.63 11.49
N LEU A 124 13.11 -17.25 11.86
CA LEU A 124 12.38 -16.14 11.24
C LEU A 124 13.20 -14.83 11.37
N PRO A 125 13.68 -14.25 10.26
CA PRO A 125 14.45 -13.02 10.33
C PRO A 125 13.57 -11.84 10.75
N PRO A 126 13.97 -11.02 11.73
CA PRO A 126 13.23 -9.80 12.09
C PRO A 126 13.00 -8.87 10.89
N ASP A 127 14.00 -8.74 10.01
CA ASP A 127 13.91 -7.95 8.79
C ASP A 127 12.80 -8.42 7.85
N PHE A 128 12.55 -9.73 7.78
CA PHE A 128 11.46 -10.27 6.97
C PHE A 128 10.10 -9.76 7.48
N VAL A 129 9.90 -9.76 8.81
CA VAL A 129 8.67 -9.24 9.43
C VAL A 129 8.53 -7.75 9.19
N GLU A 130 9.63 -6.98 9.28
CA GLU A 130 9.63 -5.54 9.01
C GLU A 130 9.18 -5.25 7.56
N TRP A 131 9.82 -5.89 6.58
CA TRP A 131 9.52 -5.65 5.17
C TRP A 131 8.15 -6.18 4.74
N ALA A 132 7.69 -7.29 5.33
CA ALA A 132 6.32 -7.79 5.15
C ALA A 132 5.29 -6.79 5.71
N GLY A 133 5.54 -6.23 6.90
CA GLY A 133 4.73 -5.17 7.50
C GLY A 133 4.62 -3.94 6.60
N LYS A 134 5.74 -3.51 6.00
CA LYS A 134 5.78 -2.40 5.03
C LYS A 134 5.03 -2.68 3.71
N LYS A 135 4.59 -3.93 3.49
CA LYS A 135 3.71 -4.35 2.40
C LYS A 135 2.25 -4.54 2.85
N GLY A 136 1.94 -4.29 4.12
CA GLY A 136 0.61 -4.48 4.68
C GLY A 136 0.35 -5.90 5.18
N LEU A 137 1.33 -6.81 5.17
CA LEU A 137 1.16 -8.11 5.81
C LEU A 137 1.27 -7.97 7.33
N SER A 138 0.31 -8.55 8.05
CA SER A 138 0.42 -8.68 9.50
C SER A 138 1.61 -9.57 9.87
N LYS A 139 2.12 -9.41 11.11
CA LYS A 139 3.15 -10.29 11.65
C LYS A 139 2.76 -11.77 11.55
N GLU A 140 1.48 -12.06 11.82
CA GLU A 140 0.91 -13.39 11.76
C GLU A 140 0.97 -13.98 10.34
N TRP A 141 0.67 -13.17 9.32
CA TRP A 141 0.82 -13.61 7.92
C TRP A 141 2.28 -13.79 7.51
N ALA A 142 3.18 -12.91 7.97
CA ALA A 142 4.61 -13.07 7.75
C ALA A 142 5.13 -14.38 8.36
N GLU A 143 4.77 -14.65 9.63
CA GLU A 143 5.12 -15.90 10.32
C GLU A 143 4.62 -17.13 9.56
N ARG A 144 3.41 -17.09 8.97
CA ARG A 144 2.89 -18.20 8.17
C ARG A 144 3.56 -18.37 6.82
N TYR A 145 3.86 -17.27 6.13
CA TYR A 145 4.68 -17.34 4.91
C TYR A 145 6.03 -17.99 5.20
N TRP A 146 6.63 -17.64 6.34
CA TRP A 146 7.83 -18.31 6.80
C TRP A 146 7.58 -19.78 7.11
N ALA A 147 6.60 -20.15 7.95
CA ALA A 147 6.35 -21.56 8.24
C ALA A 147 6.08 -22.40 6.97
N ALA A 148 5.43 -21.81 5.97
CA ALA A 148 5.13 -22.42 4.70
C ALA A 148 6.27 -22.34 3.68
N HIS A 149 7.40 -21.66 3.93
CA HIS A 149 8.51 -21.59 2.97
C HIS A 149 9.30 -22.90 2.91
N TRP A 150 9.33 -23.64 4.02
CA TRP A 150 9.96 -24.96 4.11
C TRP A 150 9.33 -25.91 3.11
N SER A 151 10.15 -26.47 2.23
CA SER A 151 9.69 -27.48 1.27
C SER A 151 9.75 -28.84 1.94
N LEU A 152 8.60 -29.51 2.02
CA LEU A 152 8.57 -30.92 2.40
C LEU A 152 9.33 -31.75 1.35
N PRO A 153 10.08 -32.79 1.75
CA PRO A 153 10.64 -33.75 0.81
C PRO A 153 9.54 -34.31 -0.09
N SER A 154 9.84 -34.47 -1.39
CA SER A 154 8.92 -35.15 -2.29
C SER A 154 8.68 -36.61 -1.84
N PRO A 155 7.58 -37.26 -2.25
CA PRO A 155 7.33 -38.66 -1.92
C PRO A 155 8.50 -39.59 -2.31
N GLN A 156 9.14 -39.35 -3.46
CA GLN A 156 10.36 -40.07 -3.86
C GLN A 156 11.53 -39.81 -2.89
N GLN A 157 11.76 -38.56 -2.48
CA GLN A 157 12.80 -38.23 -1.49
C GLN A 157 12.51 -38.91 -0.15
N GLY A 158 11.25 -38.96 0.28
CA GLY A 158 10.82 -39.69 1.46
C GLY A 158 11.10 -41.20 1.35
N PHE A 159 10.76 -41.82 0.22
CA PHE A 159 11.03 -43.25 -0.02
C PHE A 159 12.53 -43.56 -0.05
N GLU A 160 13.33 -42.70 -0.68
CA GLU A 160 14.78 -42.83 -0.66
C GLU A 160 15.37 -42.65 0.74
N MET A 161 14.87 -41.69 1.52
CA MET A 161 15.28 -41.49 2.92
C MET A 161 14.94 -42.71 3.77
N LEU A 162 13.76 -43.31 3.58
CA LEU A 162 13.35 -44.56 4.22
C LEU A 162 14.29 -45.72 3.83
N HIS A 163 14.56 -45.91 2.54
CA HIS A 163 15.46 -46.96 2.06
C HIS A 163 16.91 -46.79 2.52
N ARG A 164 17.37 -45.55 2.70
CA ARG A 164 18.70 -45.23 3.25
C ARG A 164 18.75 -45.28 4.79
N GLY A 165 17.65 -45.57 5.47
CA GLY A 165 17.58 -45.63 6.94
C GLY A 165 17.70 -44.28 7.62
N VAL A 166 17.44 -43.17 6.90
CA VAL A 166 17.47 -41.80 7.45
C VAL A 166 16.21 -41.50 8.26
N ILE A 167 15.09 -42.16 7.93
CA ILE A 167 13.79 -42.06 8.63
C ILE A 167 13.20 -43.47 8.84
N GLY A 168 12.37 -43.64 9.89
CA GLY A 168 11.69 -44.90 10.25
C GLY A 168 10.24 -44.99 9.74
N MET A 169 9.55 -46.11 10.03
CA MET A 169 8.14 -46.36 9.65
C MET A 169 7.14 -46.00 10.76
N ASP A 170 7.60 -45.30 11.78
CA ASP A 170 6.93 -45.03 13.07
C ASP A 170 5.65 -44.18 12.93
#